data_AF-A0A2R6T854-F1
#
_entry.id   AF-A0A2R6T854-F1
#
_cell.length_a   1.000
_cell.length_b   1.000
_cell.length_c   1.000
_cell.angle_alpha   90.00
_cell.angle_beta   90.00
_cell.angle_gamma   90.00
#
_symmetry.space_group_name_H-M   'P 1'
#
loop_
_entity.id
_entity.type
_entity.pdbx_description
1 polymer ?
#
loop_
_entity_poly.entity_id
_entity_poly.type
_entity_poly.pdbx_seq_one_letter_code
_entity_poly.pdbx_strand_id
1 'polypeptide(L)'
;ELGIPYRIVNIASGDMNDNAAMKYDLEAWFPAQNDYRELVSCSNCTDFQARKLNIKFGKYGGNKEFLHTLNSTAVATERTMTAILENFQREDRKSAGR
;
A
#
# COMPACT_ATOMS: atom_id res chain seq x y z
N GLU A 1 1.69 -15.71 7.74
CA GLU A 1 1.04 -14.57 7.05
C GLU A 1 -0.43 -14.92 6.81
N LEU A 2 -1.35 -13.93 6.73
CA LEU A 2 -2.80 -14.08 6.97
C LEU A 2 -3.57 -15.10 6.10
N GLY A 3 -2.95 -15.75 5.12
CA GLY A 3 -3.58 -16.78 4.28
C GLY A 3 -4.60 -16.24 3.28
N ILE A 4 -4.65 -14.93 3.09
CA ILE A 4 -5.57 -14.26 2.16
C ILE A 4 -4.92 -14.26 0.76
N PRO A 5 -5.64 -14.66 -0.31
CA PRO A 5 -5.13 -14.54 -1.67
C PRO A 5 -4.87 -13.07 -2.02
N TYR A 6 -3.71 -12.79 -2.62
CA TYR A 6 -3.35 -11.42 -3.01
C TYR A 6 -2.54 -11.40 -4.31
N ARG A 7 -2.45 -10.23 -4.91
CA ARG A 7 -1.56 -9.93 -6.04
C ARG A 7 -0.80 -8.63 -5.79
N ILE A 8 0.37 -8.52 -6.42
CA ILE A 8 1.15 -7.28 -6.47
C ILE A 8 0.96 -6.66 -7.84
N VAL A 9 0.60 -5.37 -7.87
CA VAL A 9 0.34 -4.61 -9.09
C VAL A 9 1.33 -3.46 -9.17
N ASN A 10 2.05 -3.35 -10.29
CA ASN A 10 2.83 -2.16 -10.62
C ASN A 10 1.89 -1.11 -11.23
N ILE A 11 1.84 0.08 -10.64
CA ILE A 11 0.90 1.12 -11.03
C ILE A 11 1.43 1.86 -12.26
N ALA A 12 0.57 2.01 -13.27
CA ALA A 12 0.89 2.74 -14.48
C ALA A 12 1.14 4.23 -14.17
N SER A 13 2.01 4.87 -14.96
CA SER A 13 2.39 6.28 -14.72
C SER A 13 1.21 7.26 -14.73
N GLY A 14 0.14 6.98 -15.48
CA GLY A 14 -1.07 7.83 -15.51
C GLY A 14 -1.91 7.78 -14.23
N ASP A 15 -1.77 6.71 -13.43
CA ASP A 15 -2.50 6.51 -12.17
C ASP A 15 -1.62 6.80 -10.94
N MET A 16 -0.35 7.20 -11.16
CA MET A 16 0.54 7.66 -10.09
C MET A 16 0.29 9.13 -9.77
N ASN A 17 0.44 9.50 -8.49
CA ASN A 17 0.49 10.91 -8.10
C ASN A 17 1.86 11.52 -8.41
N ASP A 18 1.94 12.85 -8.45
CA ASP A 18 3.18 13.60 -8.75
C ASP A 18 4.37 13.27 -7.82
N ASN A 19 4.11 12.62 -6.68
CA ASN A 19 5.12 12.40 -5.65
C ASN A 19 5.87 11.07 -5.83
N ALA A 20 5.35 10.11 -6.59
CA ALA A 20 5.90 8.76 -6.68
C ALA A 20 6.68 8.54 -7.99
N ALA A 21 7.94 8.08 -7.88
CA ALA A 21 8.73 7.62 -9.03
C ALA A 21 8.38 6.18 -9.42
N MET A 22 7.92 5.37 -8.46
CA MET A 22 7.43 4.02 -8.67
C MET A 22 6.48 3.64 -7.54
N LYS A 23 5.39 2.96 -7.87
CA LYS A 23 4.34 2.57 -6.92
C LYS A 23 3.92 1.11 -7.15
N TYR A 24 3.83 0.35 -6.07
CA TYR A 24 3.25 -0.99 -6.06
C TYR A 24 2.11 -1.06 -5.08
N ASP A 25 0.98 -1.59 -5.53
CA ASP A 25 -0.16 -1.88 -4.67
C ASP A 25 -0.27 -3.40 -4.45
N LEU A 26 -0.47 -3.80 -3.20
CA LEU A 26 -0.89 -5.15 -2.85
C LEU A 26 -2.41 -5.15 -2.75
N GLU A 27 -3.03 -5.95 -3.60
CA GLU A 27 -4.47 -6.10 -3.63
C GLU A 27 -4.85 -7.50 -3.13
N ALA A 28 -5.73 -7.56 -2.14
CA ALA A 28 -6.26 -8.82 -1.62
C ALA A 28 -7.58 -9.18 -2.31
N TRP A 29 -7.89 -10.47 -2.37
CA TRP A 29 -9.15 -10.97 -2.88
C TRP A 29 -10.30 -10.74 -1.89
N PHE A 30 -11.41 -10.17 -2.38
CA PHE A 30 -12.65 -9.95 -1.63
C PHE A 30 -13.79 -10.76 -2.24
N PRO A 31 -14.09 -11.97 -1.71
CA PRO A 31 -15.13 -12.85 -2.23
C PRO A 31 -16.52 -12.21 -2.39
N ALA A 32 -16.92 -11.30 -1.48
CA ALA A 32 -18.24 -10.67 -1.57
C ALA A 32 -18.37 -9.73 -2.77
N GLN A 33 -17.24 -9.16 -3.19
CA GLN A 33 -17.11 -8.24 -4.32
C GLN A 33 -16.66 -8.94 -5.61
N ASN A 34 -16.20 -10.19 -5.51
CA ASN A 34 -15.63 -10.98 -6.61
C ASN A 34 -14.51 -10.21 -7.35
N ASP A 35 -13.65 -9.53 -6.61
CA ASP A 35 -12.58 -8.69 -7.15
C ASP A 35 -11.40 -8.58 -6.17
N TYR A 36 -10.26 -8.13 -6.69
CA TYR A 36 -9.11 -7.72 -5.89
C TYR A 36 -9.25 -6.25 -5.47
N ARG A 37 -8.96 -5.94 -4.20
CA ARG A 37 -8.96 -4.57 -3.65
C ARG A 37 -7.68 -4.24 -2.92
N GLU A 38 -7.23 -3.01 -3.07
CA GLU A 38 -6.03 -2.47 -2.43
C GLU A 38 -6.08 -2.60 -0.91
N LEU A 39 -5.04 -3.21 -0.33
CA LEU A 39 -4.77 -3.21 1.11
C LEU A 39 -3.53 -2.41 1.47
N VAL A 40 -2.48 -2.52 0.66
CA VAL A 40 -1.21 -1.85 0.90
C VAL A 40 -0.81 -1.09 -0.35
N SER A 41 -0.29 0.11 -0.15
CA SER A 41 0.36 0.87 -1.18
C SER A 41 1.79 1.17 -0.76
N CYS A 42 2.75 0.91 -1.66
CA CYS A 42 4.17 1.14 -1.45
C CYS A 42 4.69 2.07 -2.53
N SER A 43 5.30 3.18 -2.13
CA SER A 43 5.78 4.22 -3.05
C SER A 43 7.24 4.56 -2.78
N ASN A 44 8.03 4.64 -3.85
CA ASN A 44 9.34 5.29 -3.84
C ASN A 44 9.18 6.72 -4.38
N CYS A 45 9.47 7.70 -3.55
CA CYS A 45 9.34 9.12 -3.87
C CYS A 45 10.68 9.77 -4.24
N THR A 46 11.79 9.02 -4.21
CA THR A 46 13.15 9.55 -4.39
C THR A 46 13.34 10.81 -3.53
N ASP A 47 13.93 11.88 -4.07
CA ASP A 47 14.15 13.12 -3.36
C ASP A 47 12.97 14.11 -3.40
N PHE A 48 11.85 13.76 -4.03
CA PHE A 48 10.73 14.70 -4.26
C PHE A 48 10.21 15.32 -2.96
N GLN A 49 9.88 14.48 -1.97
CA GLN A 49 9.40 14.94 -0.67
C GLN A 49 10.52 15.62 0.12
N ALA A 50 11.74 15.09 0.03
CA ALA A 50 12.90 15.65 0.71
C ALA A 50 13.24 17.07 0.22
N ARG A 51 13.08 17.36 -1.07
CA ARG A 51 13.25 18.71 -1.64
C ARG A 51 12.19 19.67 -1.11
N LYS A 52 10.91 19.26 -1.11
CA LYS A 52 9.80 20.09 -0.59
C LYS A 52 9.94 20.41 0.89
N LEU A 53 10.42 19.46 1.70
CA LEU A 53 10.58 19.60 3.14
C LEU A 53 12.00 20.00 3.58
N ASN A 54 12.91 20.25 2.63
CA ASN A 54 14.33 20.53 2.86
C ASN A 54 15.05 19.50 3.77
N ILE A 55 14.72 18.22 3.59
CA ILE A 55 15.31 17.11 4.35
C ILE A 55 16.62 16.69 3.68
N LYS A 56 17.72 16.82 4.41
CA LYS A 56 19.06 16.54 3.90
C LYS A 56 19.84 15.68 4.88
N PHE A 57 20.74 14.86 4.35
CA PHE A 57 21.71 14.09 5.13
C PHE A 57 23.14 14.55 4.78
N GLY A 58 24.06 14.43 5.72
CA GLY A 58 25.44 14.84 5.54
C GLY A 58 26.18 14.96 6.87
N LYS A 59 27.50 15.07 6.82
CA LYS A 59 28.33 15.26 8.02
C LYS A 59 28.18 16.70 8.55
N TYR A 60 28.33 16.87 9.87
CA TYR A 60 28.41 18.21 10.46
C TYR A 60 29.58 18.99 9.86
N GLY A 61 29.33 20.22 9.43
CA GLY A 61 30.33 21.07 8.75
C GLY A 61 30.67 20.67 7.30
N GLY A 62 30.04 19.64 6.74
CA GLY A 62 30.23 19.20 5.36
C GLY A 62 29.05 19.54 4.43
N ASN A 63 29.19 19.18 3.16
CA ASN A 63 28.10 19.27 2.19
C ASN A 63 26.93 18.35 2.58
N LYS A 64 25.71 18.85 2.37
CA LYS A 64 24.47 18.12 2.66
C LYS A 64 23.74 17.80 1.35
N GLU A 65 23.29 16.56 1.23
CA GLU A 65 22.57 16.05 0.07
C GLU A 65 21.12 15.73 0.43
N PHE A 66 20.20 15.86 -0.53
CA PHE A 66 18.81 15.46 -0.30
C PHE A 66 18.72 13.93 -0.21
N LEU A 67 17.98 13.44 0.78
CA LEU A 67 17.77 12.00 0.94
C LEU A 67 16.64 11.49 0.04
N HIS A 68 16.60 10.18 -0.16
CA HIS A 68 15.47 9.52 -0.80
C HIS A 68 14.43 9.07 0.24
N THR A 69 13.17 9.18 -0.13
CA THR A 69 12.02 8.84 0.70
C THR A 69 11.23 7.70 0.06
N LEU A 70 10.75 6.80 0.91
CA LEU A 70 9.82 5.73 0.55
C LEU A 70 8.81 5.56 1.67
N ASN A 71 7.62 5.06 1.33
CA ASN A 71 6.57 4.77 2.30
C ASN A 71 5.81 3.51 1.90
N SER A 72 5.22 2.85 2.88
CA SER A 72 4.35 1.69 2.67
C SER A 72 3.31 1.59 3.77
N THR A 73 2.08 1.19 3.42
CA THR A 73 1.05 0.87 4.42
C THR A 73 1.44 -0.41 5.17
N ALA A 74 1.58 -0.33 6.50
CA ALA A 74 1.83 -1.52 7.31
C ALA A 74 0.59 -2.43 7.37
N VAL A 75 -0.55 -1.88 7.80
CA VAL A 75 -1.85 -2.56 7.85
C VAL A 75 -2.97 -1.52 7.71
N ALA A 76 -3.85 -1.68 6.71
CA ALA A 76 -5.10 -0.94 6.63
C ALA A 76 -6.20 -1.70 7.38
N THR A 77 -6.29 -1.46 8.69
CA THR A 77 -7.02 -2.29 9.67
C THR A 77 -8.40 -2.73 9.24
N GLU A 78 -9.24 -1.80 8.78
CA GLU A 78 -10.63 -2.03 8.42
C GLU A 78 -10.75 -2.97 7.23
N ARG A 79 -10.01 -2.68 6.15
CA ARG A 79 -10.03 -3.51 4.94
C ARG A 79 -9.38 -4.88 5.19
N THR A 80 -8.33 -4.92 6.01
CA THR A 80 -7.71 -6.19 6.41
C THR A 80 -8.69 -7.04 7.21
N MET A 81 -9.43 -6.47 8.16
CA MET A 81 -10.48 -7.19 8.90
C MET A 81 -11.57 -7.72 7.97
N THR A 82 -12.05 -6.90 7.03
CA THR A 82 -13.03 -7.35 6.02
C THR A 82 -12.49 -8.49 5.18
N ALA A 83 -11.25 -8.39 4.68
CA ALA A 83 -10.62 -9.45 3.90
C ALA A 83 -10.51 -10.76 4.71
N ILE A 84 -10.17 -10.70 6.01
CA ILE A 84 -10.14 -11.87 6.90
C ILE A 84 -11.55 -12.46 7.02
N LEU A 85 -12.55 -11.65 7.34
CA LEU A 85 -13.93 -12.11 7.55
C LEU A 85 -14.50 -12.77 6.29
N GLU A 86 -14.32 -12.16 5.12
CA GLU A 86 -14.87 -12.69 3.88
C GLU A 86 -14.19 -13.98 3.42
N ASN A 87 -12.87 -14.10 3.60
CA ASN A 87 -12.11 -15.28 3.15
C ASN A 87 -12.20 -16.47 4.13
N PHE A 88 -12.49 -16.24 5.41
CA PHE A 88 -12.51 -17.28 6.44
C PHE A 88 -13.87 -17.48 7.13
N GLN A 89 -14.95 -16.89 6.59
CA GLN A 89 -16.30 -17.17 7.07
C GLN A 89 -16.66 -18.66 6.93
N ARG A 90 -17.42 -19.17 7.90
CA ARG A 90 -17.92 -20.55 7.94
C ARG A 90 -19.33 -20.65 7.35
N GLU A 91 -19.68 -21.82 6.82
CA GLU A 91 -20.95 -22.04 6.11
C GLU A 91 -22.20 -21.89 7.00
N ASP A 92 -22.06 -22.03 8.32
CA ASP A 92 -23.14 -21.88 9.31
C ASP A 92 -23.72 -20.46 9.37
N ARG A 93 -23.10 -19.48 8.69
CA ARG A 93 -23.55 -18.07 8.66
C ARG A 93 -23.90 -17.54 7.26
N LYS A 94 -24.06 -18.41 6.25
CA LYS A 94 -24.38 -17.99 4.86
C LYS A 94 -25.81 -17.42 4.66
N SER A 95 -26.65 -17.32 5.71
CA SER A 95 -28.08 -16.97 5.58
C SER A 95 -28.51 -15.60 6.14
N ALA A 96 -27.58 -14.68 6.43
CA ALA A 96 -27.95 -13.32 6.80
C ALA A 96 -27.61 -12.31 5.69
N GLY A 97 -28.43 -12.27 4.64
CA GLY A 97 -28.50 -11.12 3.74
C GLY A 97 -27.88 -11.30 2.35
N ARG A 98 -28.45 -12.22 1.56
CA ARG A 98 -28.74 -12.01 0.12
C ARG A 98 -30.04 -12.73 -0.21
#